data_AF-A0A2A5A0N4-F1
#
_entry.id   AF-A0A2A5A0N4-F1
#
_cell.length_a   1.000
_cell.length_b   1.000
_cell.length_c   1.000
_cell.angle_alpha   90.00
_cell.angle_beta   90.00
_cell.angle_gamma   90.00
#
_symmetry.space_group_name_H-M   'P 1'
#
loop_
_entity.id
_entity.type
_entity.pdbx_description
1 polymer ?
#
loop_
_entity_poly.entity_id
_entity_poly.type
_entity_poly.pdbx_seq_one_letter_code
_entity_poly.pdbx_strand_id
1 'polypeptide(L)'
;MTIQTFKLEKEAVKIIHDFRQSGQAINPLYGEYHAYHNIEQIGVKKFIKQLSQHIKADSFDDRQLEAYLRTLLHQVRALPNNLTDNIKEHLRADLTNWGLCGNLHINNDNWYDAWEWLNHPENLSNAEPWMHYLASMAARSTGHWDAGIEQIKLAYDKSPDNYREDIQIWFILDRQLAGNKVDMESMQWLNTENLAGLNRYTFAIIKALEILGDQSFESAYEKVSPALRTCQKRNQSMGTPVATSLRKRVQAHFKSAIATDNVFKRRFWLWRLSNHF
;
A
#
# COMPACT_ATOMS: atom_id res chain seq x y z
N MET A 1 -33.13 9.70 -5.14
CA MET A 1 -33.74 8.39 -4.81
C MET A 1 -35.24 8.60 -4.67
N THR A 2 -36.08 7.87 -5.42
CA THR A 2 -37.54 8.04 -5.34
C THR A 2 -38.11 7.24 -4.16
N ILE A 3 -39.26 7.66 -3.62
CA ILE A 3 -39.93 6.97 -2.50
C ILE A 3 -40.19 5.49 -2.80
N GLN A 4 -40.43 5.15 -4.08
CA GLN A 4 -40.68 3.79 -4.53
C GLN A 4 -39.42 2.90 -4.49
N THR A 5 -38.24 3.44 -4.84
CA THR A 5 -36.97 2.72 -4.77
C THR A 5 -36.63 2.33 -3.32
N PHE A 6 -36.81 3.27 -2.38
CA PHE A 6 -36.55 3.02 -0.96
C PHE A 6 -37.45 1.94 -0.35
N LYS A 7 -38.71 1.86 -0.79
CA LYS A 7 -39.65 0.81 -0.34
C LYS A 7 -39.20 -0.58 -0.82
N LEU A 8 -38.80 -0.69 -2.09
CA LEU A 8 -38.35 -1.96 -2.68
C LEU A 8 -37.04 -2.46 -2.04
N GLU A 9 -36.11 -1.56 -1.72
CA GLU A 9 -34.86 -1.91 -1.02
C GLU A 9 -35.13 -2.50 0.37
N LYS A 10 -36.03 -1.90 1.15
CA LYS A 10 -36.42 -2.41 2.47
C LYS A 10 -37.06 -3.79 2.39
N GLU A 11 -37.94 -4.00 1.42
CA GLU A 11 -38.59 -5.29 1.20
C GLU A 11 -37.56 -6.37 0.81
N ALA A 12 -36.61 -6.05 -0.07
CA ALA A 12 -35.55 -6.96 -0.46
C ALA A 12 -34.64 -7.35 0.73
N VAL A 13 -34.22 -6.39 1.55
CA VAL A 13 -33.39 -6.64 2.74
C VAL A 13 -34.11 -7.50 3.76
N LYS A 14 -35.42 -7.30 3.93
CA LYS A 14 -36.25 -8.15 4.79
C LYS A 14 -36.27 -9.60 4.28
N ILE A 15 -36.46 -9.80 2.97
CA ILE A 15 -36.43 -11.16 2.37
C ILE A 15 -35.08 -11.83 2.61
N ILE A 16 -33.97 -11.10 2.42
CA ILE A 16 -32.62 -11.61 2.70
C ILE A 16 -32.48 -12.03 4.16
N HIS A 17 -32.97 -11.20 5.10
CA HIS A 17 -32.95 -11.51 6.53
C HIS A 17 -33.76 -12.77 6.86
N ASP A 18 -34.98 -12.89 6.33
CA ASP A 18 -35.88 -14.01 6.58
C ASP A 18 -35.29 -15.33 6.03
N PHE A 19 -34.68 -15.30 4.84
CA PHE A 19 -33.91 -16.44 4.32
C PHE A 19 -32.74 -16.79 5.23
N ARG A 20 -32.05 -15.80 5.80
CA ARG A 20 -30.87 -16.02 6.66
C ARG A 20 -31.25 -16.68 7.97
N GLN A 21 -32.37 -16.26 8.57
CA GLN A 21 -32.89 -16.83 9.82
C GLN A 21 -33.44 -18.24 9.62
N SER A 22 -34.04 -18.53 8.46
CA SER A 22 -34.58 -19.86 8.15
C SER A 22 -33.52 -20.89 7.71
N GLY A 23 -32.25 -20.48 7.60
CA GLY A 23 -31.16 -21.37 7.20
C GLY A 23 -31.21 -21.78 5.72
N GLN A 24 -31.98 -21.07 4.90
CA GLN A 24 -32.02 -21.30 3.46
C GLN A 24 -30.71 -20.86 2.79
N ALA A 25 -30.39 -21.48 1.65
CA ALA A 25 -29.24 -21.07 0.85
C ALA A 25 -29.49 -19.66 0.30
N ILE A 26 -28.51 -18.78 0.49
CA ILE A 26 -28.57 -17.38 0.07
C ILE A 26 -27.38 -17.11 -0.83
N ASN A 27 -27.61 -16.37 -1.92
CA ASN A 27 -26.53 -15.91 -2.76
C ASN A 27 -25.57 -15.01 -1.93
N PRO A 28 -24.27 -15.32 -1.87
CA PRO A 28 -23.30 -14.55 -1.07
C PRO A 28 -23.28 -13.07 -1.40
N LEU A 29 -23.55 -12.70 -2.65
CA LEU A 29 -23.61 -11.30 -3.10
C LEU A 29 -24.65 -10.46 -2.35
N TYR A 30 -25.70 -11.09 -1.81
CA TYR A 30 -26.70 -10.39 -1.00
C TYR A 30 -26.15 -9.91 0.35
N GLY A 31 -25.01 -10.46 0.81
CA GLY A 31 -24.33 -9.98 2.01
C GLY A 31 -23.88 -8.52 1.87
N GLU A 32 -23.30 -8.16 0.73
CA GLU A 32 -22.85 -6.78 0.47
C GLU A 32 -24.01 -5.78 0.54
N TYR A 33 -25.12 -6.05 -0.15
CA TYR A 33 -26.31 -5.18 -0.15
C TYR A 33 -26.95 -5.09 1.24
N HIS A 34 -27.03 -6.21 1.95
CA HIS A 34 -27.53 -6.24 3.32
C HIS A 34 -26.67 -5.39 4.26
N ALA A 35 -25.34 -5.45 4.12
CA ALA A 35 -24.42 -4.64 4.90
C ALA A 35 -24.56 -3.14 4.59
N TYR A 36 -24.55 -2.71 3.33
CA TYR A 36 -24.71 -1.30 2.99
C TYR A 36 -26.02 -0.72 3.52
N HIS A 37 -27.14 -1.42 3.33
CA HIS A 37 -28.43 -0.97 3.84
C HIS A 37 -28.41 -0.81 5.36
N ASN A 38 -27.91 -1.81 6.10
CA ASN A 38 -27.85 -1.73 7.55
C ASN A 38 -26.90 -0.62 8.03
N ILE A 39 -25.73 -0.48 7.40
CA ILE A 39 -24.79 0.60 7.73
C ILE A 39 -25.45 1.97 7.53
N GLU A 40 -26.24 2.17 6.48
CA GLU A 40 -26.98 3.40 6.24
C GLU A 40 -28.07 3.65 7.32
N GLN A 41 -28.85 2.62 7.68
CA GLN A 41 -29.96 2.77 8.62
C GLN A 41 -29.52 2.92 10.07
N ILE A 42 -28.55 2.13 10.53
CA ILE A 42 -28.17 2.07 11.96
C ILE A 42 -26.77 2.60 12.24
N GLY A 43 -25.97 2.87 11.21
CA GLY A 43 -24.61 3.35 11.31
C GLY A 43 -23.58 2.24 11.51
N VAL A 44 -22.37 2.51 11.01
CA VAL A 44 -21.17 1.64 11.05
C VAL A 44 -20.93 0.97 12.41
N LYS A 45 -21.00 1.74 13.51
CA LYS A 45 -20.72 1.24 14.87
C LYS A 45 -21.76 0.22 15.35
N LYS A 46 -23.05 0.46 15.08
CA LYS A 46 -24.11 -0.47 15.50
C LYS A 46 -24.12 -1.72 14.62
N PHE A 47 -23.87 -1.55 13.32
CA PHE A 47 -23.76 -2.65 12.37
C PHE A 47 -22.70 -3.66 12.81
N ILE A 48 -21.45 -3.23 13.03
CA ILE A 48 -20.37 -4.16 13.38
C ILE A 48 -20.62 -4.86 14.72
N LYS A 49 -21.25 -4.16 15.68
CA LYS A 49 -21.66 -4.75 16.96
C LYS A 49 -22.69 -5.86 16.75
N GLN A 50 -23.72 -5.64 15.93
CA GLN A 50 -24.72 -6.66 15.63
C GLN A 50 -24.13 -7.85 14.86
N LEU A 51 -23.30 -7.57 13.85
CA LEU A 51 -22.64 -8.62 13.08
C LEU A 51 -21.77 -9.51 13.99
N SER A 52 -20.99 -8.91 14.91
CA SER A 52 -20.13 -9.66 15.82
C SER A 52 -20.85 -10.66 16.74
N GLN A 53 -22.15 -10.47 16.98
CA GLN A 53 -22.96 -11.36 17.82
C GLN A 53 -23.45 -12.61 17.09
N HIS A 54 -23.49 -12.56 15.76
CA HIS A 54 -24.18 -13.57 14.93
C HIS A 54 -23.38 -14.01 13.70
N ILE A 55 -22.14 -13.56 13.56
CA ILE A 55 -21.28 -13.88 12.42
C ILE A 55 -21.04 -15.40 12.32
N LYS A 56 -21.12 -15.91 11.11
CA LYS A 56 -20.84 -17.31 10.75
C LYS A 56 -19.70 -17.36 9.75
N ALA A 57 -18.99 -18.49 9.73
CA ALA A 57 -17.92 -18.74 8.76
C ALA A 57 -18.52 -19.15 7.41
N ASP A 58 -19.09 -18.18 6.70
CA ASP A 58 -19.62 -18.37 5.36
C ASP A 58 -19.45 -17.13 4.48
N SER A 59 -19.52 -17.38 3.17
CA SER A 59 -19.33 -16.36 2.15
C SER A 59 -20.33 -15.20 2.20
N PHE A 60 -21.51 -15.38 2.82
CA PHE A 60 -22.47 -14.27 2.94
C PHE A 60 -21.97 -13.27 3.98
N ASP A 61 -21.52 -13.74 5.14
CA ASP A 61 -20.97 -12.87 6.18
C ASP A 61 -19.60 -12.29 5.81
N ASP A 62 -18.78 -13.02 5.03
CA ASP A 62 -17.53 -12.49 4.49
C ASP A 62 -17.79 -11.27 3.57
N ARG A 63 -18.85 -11.32 2.73
CA ARG A 63 -19.27 -10.18 1.90
C ARG A 63 -19.85 -9.03 2.71
N GLN A 64 -20.48 -9.32 3.85
CA GLN A 64 -20.90 -8.26 4.77
C GLN A 64 -19.72 -7.51 5.38
N LEU A 65 -18.68 -8.24 5.79
CA LEU A 65 -17.43 -7.66 6.28
C LEU A 65 -16.71 -6.86 5.19
N GLU A 66 -16.66 -7.38 3.96
CA GLU A 66 -16.04 -6.68 2.84
C GLU A 66 -16.69 -5.31 2.61
N ALA A 67 -18.02 -5.26 2.52
CA ALA A 67 -18.79 -4.03 2.36
C ALA A 67 -18.55 -3.03 3.51
N TYR A 68 -18.43 -3.54 4.74
CA TYR A 68 -18.07 -2.75 5.91
C TYR A 68 -16.68 -2.12 5.79
N LEU A 69 -15.65 -2.90 5.42
CA LEU A 69 -14.29 -2.39 5.25
C LEU A 69 -14.22 -1.36 4.12
N ARG A 70 -14.88 -1.64 2.98
CA ARG A 70 -15.00 -0.68 1.86
C ARG A 70 -15.66 0.62 2.31
N THR A 71 -16.69 0.54 3.14
CA THR A 71 -17.35 1.73 3.70
C THR A 71 -16.40 2.53 4.59
N LEU A 72 -15.59 1.87 5.43
CA LEU A 72 -14.59 2.55 6.24
C LEU A 72 -13.52 3.24 5.39
N LEU A 73 -13.03 2.56 4.35
CA LEU A 73 -12.05 3.10 3.41
C LEU A 73 -12.60 4.35 2.70
N HIS A 74 -13.83 4.27 2.18
CA HIS A 74 -14.48 5.39 1.51
C HIS A 74 -14.72 6.59 2.44
N GLN A 75 -15.06 6.33 3.71
CA GLN A 75 -15.28 7.37 4.71
C GLN A 75 -13.98 7.86 5.38
N VAL A 76 -12.82 7.33 5.00
CA VAL A 76 -11.50 7.60 5.62
C VAL A 76 -11.57 7.43 7.14
N ARG A 77 -12.10 6.28 7.58
CA ARG A 77 -12.28 5.95 9.00
C ARG A 77 -11.33 4.85 9.45
N ALA A 78 -10.89 4.96 10.70
CA ALA A 78 -10.14 3.92 11.37
C ALA A 78 -11.00 2.68 11.64
N LEU A 79 -10.33 1.53 11.62
CA LEU A 79 -10.88 0.29 12.15
C LEU A 79 -11.12 0.46 13.66
N PRO A 80 -12.26 0.03 14.22
CA PRO A 80 -12.49 0.12 15.66
C PRO A 80 -11.49 -0.73 16.44
N ASN A 81 -10.83 -0.16 17.45
CA ASN A 81 -9.87 -0.89 18.30
C ASN A 81 -10.49 -2.05 19.09
N ASN A 82 -11.82 -2.08 19.21
CA ASN A 82 -12.59 -3.05 19.98
C ASN A 82 -13.26 -4.12 19.11
N LEU A 83 -12.74 -4.42 17.92
CA LEU A 83 -13.17 -5.61 17.19
C LEU A 83 -12.94 -6.85 18.06
N THR A 84 -13.98 -7.69 18.15
CA THR A 84 -13.90 -8.98 18.84
C THR A 84 -12.94 -9.91 18.13
N ASP A 85 -12.35 -10.86 18.86
CA ASP A 85 -11.40 -11.80 18.27
C ASP A 85 -12.06 -12.66 17.17
N ASN A 86 -13.34 -13.03 17.33
CA ASN A 86 -14.12 -13.67 16.26
C ASN A 86 -14.08 -12.85 14.96
N ILE A 87 -14.34 -11.54 15.01
CA ILE A 87 -14.32 -10.72 13.79
C ILE A 87 -12.93 -10.67 13.17
N LYS A 88 -11.87 -10.58 13.99
CA LYS A 88 -10.50 -10.61 13.48
C LYS A 88 -10.17 -11.94 12.81
N GLU A 89 -10.63 -13.06 13.34
CA GLU A 89 -10.46 -14.38 12.73
C GLU A 89 -11.16 -14.46 11.37
N HIS A 90 -12.42 -14.00 11.27
CA HIS A 90 -13.12 -13.93 9.98
C HIS A 90 -12.40 -13.04 8.97
N LEU A 91 -11.94 -11.86 9.39
CA LEU A 91 -11.19 -10.94 8.54
C LEU A 91 -9.86 -11.55 8.06
N ARG A 92 -9.24 -12.46 8.82
CA ARG A 92 -8.00 -13.14 8.43
C ARG A 92 -8.24 -14.33 7.50
N ALA A 93 -9.35 -15.05 7.70
CA ALA A 93 -9.66 -16.26 6.96
C ALA A 93 -10.03 -15.97 5.49
N ASP A 94 -10.66 -14.82 5.22
CA ASP A 94 -10.94 -14.37 3.86
C ASP A 94 -9.83 -13.44 3.33
N LEU A 95 -9.27 -13.78 2.17
CA LEU A 95 -8.11 -13.08 1.61
C LEU A 95 -8.42 -11.62 1.23
N THR A 96 -9.62 -11.36 0.70
CA THR A 96 -10.03 -10.01 0.31
C THR A 96 -10.20 -9.12 1.55
N ASN A 97 -10.90 -9.62 2.57
CA ASN A 97 -11.06 -8.94 3.85
C ASN A 97 -9.73 -8.70 4.55
N TRP A 98 -8.83 -9.68 4.51
CA TRP A 98 -7.48 -9.56 5.06
C TRP A 98 -6.71 -8.40 4.41
N GLY A 99 -6.70 -8.35 3.08
CA GLY A 99 -6.04 -7.27 2.33
C GLY A 99 -6.67 -5.90 2.61
N LEU A 100 -8.01 -5.81 2.63
CA LEU A 100 -8.73 -4.56 2.90
C LEU A 100 -8.50 -4.05 4.32
N CYS A 101 -8.40 -4.94 5.30
CA CYS A 101 -8.05 -4.60 6.67
C CYS A 101 -6.62 -4.05 6.77
N GLY A 102 -5.67 -4.67 6.07
CA GLY A 102 -4.30 -4.13 5.96
C GLY A 102 -4.26 -2.74 5.32
N ASN A 103 -5.03 -2.53 4.26
CA ASN A 103 -5.19 -1.21 3.62
C ASN A 103 -5.76 -0.16 4.59
N LEU A 104 -6.74 -0.54 5.42
CA LEU A 104 -7.26 0.34 6.47
C LEU A 104 -6.17 0.74 7.47
N HIS A 105 -5.34 -0.19 7.95
CA HIS A 105 -4.24 0.18 8.85
C HIS A 105 -3.29 1.19 8.19
N ILE A 106 -2.96 0.99 6.92
CA ILE A 106 -2.09 1.89 6.14
C ILE A 106 -2.72 3.28 5.99
N ASN A 107 -4.00 3.37 5.60
CA ASN A 107 -4.69 4.65 5.40
C ASN A 107 -4.88 5.45 6.70
N ASN A 108 -4.70 4.81 7.86
CA ASN A 108 -4.74 5.45 9.17
C ASN A 108 -3.34 5.64 9.78
N ASP A 109 -2.27 5.51 8.98
CA ASP A 109 -0.87 5.62 9.42
C ASP A 109 -0.45 4.63 10.54
N ASN A 110 -1.21 3.54 10.73
CA ASN A 110 -0.94 2.49 11.71
C ASN A 110 0.02 1.44 11.10
N TRP A 111 1.21 1.87 10.73
CA TRP A 111 2.18 1.07 9.96
C TRP A 111 2.65 -0.21 10.66
N TYR A 112 2.79 -0.19 11.99
CA TYR A 112 3.15 -1.38 12.76
C TYR A 112 2.07 -2.45 12.68
N ASP A 113 0.82 -2.08 12.96
CA ASP A 113 -0.32 -3.01 12.88
C ASP A 113 -0.53 -3.51 11.45
N ALA A 114 -0.33 -2.64 10.45
CA ALA A 114 -0.39 -3.05 9.05
C ALA A 114 0.65 -4.14 8.72
N TRP A 115 1.87 -3.99 9.23
CA TRP A 115 2.94 -4.96 9.00
C TRP A 115 2.65 -6.29 9.71
N GLU A 116 2.29 -6.24 11.00
CA GLU A 116 1.90 -7.43 11.76
C GLU A 116 0.72 -8.17 11.09
N TRP A 117 -0.23 -7.44 10.52
CA TRP A 117 -1.38 -8.00 9.84
C TRP A 117 -1.04 -8.60 8.47
N LEU A 118 -0.30 -7.86 7.64
CA LEU A 118 0.00 -8.24 6.25
C LEU A 118 1.18 -9.20 6.12
N ASN A 119 1.97 -9.42 7.16
CA ASN A 119 3.06 -10.39 7.14
C ASN A 119 2.63 -11.81 7.59
N HIS A 120 1.32 -12.07 7.70
CA HIS A 120 0.84 -13.39 8.10
C HIS A 120 1.10 -14.44 7.00
N PRO A 121 1.90 -15.49 7.26
CA PRO A 121 2.37 -16.40 6.20
C PRO A 121 1.25 -17.11 5.43
N GLU A 122 0.15 -17.43 6.10
CA GLU A 122 -0.98 -18.19 5.53
C GLU A 122 -1.65 -17.48 4.34
N ASN A 123 -1.66 -16.15 4.34
CA ASN A 123 -2.32 -15.37 3.30
C ASN A 123 -1.35 -14.91 2.20
N LEU A 124 -0.05 -14.81 2.52
CA LEU A 124 0.96 -14.28 1.61
C LEU A 124 1.14 -15.12 0.35
N SER A 125 0.95 -16.45 0.39
CA SER A 125 1.11 -17.28 -0.82
C SER A 125 0.07 -16.96 -1.88
N ASN A 126 -1.16 -16.64 -1.45
CA ASN A 126 -2.31 -16.41 -2.32
C ASN A 126 -2.59 -14.92 -2.57
N ALA A 127 -1.90 -14.03 -1.87
CA ALA A 127 -2.10 -12.59 -1.93
C ALA A 127 -1.99 -12.03 -3.36
N GLU A 128 -2.85 -11.05 -3.67
CA GLU A 128 -2.83 -10.31 -4.92
C GLU A 128 -1.65 -9.30 -4.94
N PRO A 129 -1.21 -8.81 -6.12
CA PRO A 129 -0.06 -7.91 -6.21
C PRO A 129 -0.18 -6.66 -5.33
N TRP A 130 -1.34 -6.01 -5.29
CA TRP A 130 -1.58 -4.86 -4.44
C TRP A 130 -1.42 -5.17 -2.95
N MET A 131 -1.76 -6.38 -2.49
CA MET A 131 -1.60 -6.78 -1.10
C MET A 131 -0.11 -6.89 -0.75
N HIS A 132 0.70 -7.48 -1.63
CA HIS A 132 2.16 -7.50 -1.48
C HIS A 132 2.78 -6.10 -1.54
N TYR A 133 2.26 -5.22 -2.40
CA TYR A 133 2.66 -3.81 -2.44
C TYR A 133 2.40 -3.11 -1.10
N LEU A 134 1.21 -3.28 -0.51
CA LEU A 134 0.87 -2.75 0.80
C LEU A 134 1.76 -3.33 1.91
N ALA A 135 2.02 -4.64 1.88
CA ALA A 135 2.94 -5.31 2.81
C ALA A 135 4.35 -4.72 2.72
N SER A 136 4.84 -4.46 1.50
CA SER A 136 6.12 -3.79 1.26
C SER A 136 6.16 -2.40 1.88
N MET A 137 5.11 -1.59 1.70
CA MET A 137 5.06 -0.25 2.29
C MET A 137 5.03 -0.30 3.82
N ALA A 138 4.24 -1.20 4.42
CA ALA A 138 4.20 -1.40 5.87
C ALA A 138 5.55 -1.85 6.45
N ALA A 139 6.21 -2.82 5.80
CA ALA A 139 7.55 -3.28 6.17
C ALA A 139 8.57 -2.13 6.16
N ARG A 140 8.60 -1.32 5.09
CA ARG A 140 9.54 -0.19 4.97
C ARG A 140 9.25 0.91 5.98
N SER A 141 7.98 1.20 6.24
CA SER A 141 7.56 2.18 7.25
C SER A 141 8.00 1.79 8.67
N THR A 142 8.11 0.49 8.94
CA THR A 142 8.51 -0.07 10.24
C THR A 142 10.00 -0.42 10.33
N GLY A 143 10.79 -0.13 9.29
CA GLY A 143 12.24 -0.36 9.27
C GLY A 143 12.67 -1.73 8.74
N HIS A 144 11.73 -2.62 8.42
CA HIS A 144 11.97 -3.94 7.82
C HIS A 144 12.19 -3.83 6.30
N TRP A 145 13.24 -3.11 5.90
CA TRP A 145 13.43 -2.74 4.49
C TRP A 145 13.65 -3.95 3.57
N ASP A 146 14.42 -4.94 4.01
CA ASP A 146 14.76 -6.09 3.17
C ASP A 146 13.51 -6.97 2.93
N ALA A 147 12.68 -7.16 3.95
CA ALA A 147 11.35 -7.76 3.79
C ALA A 147 10.48 -6.96 2.81
N GLY A 148 10.56 -5.62 2.85
CA GLY A 148 9.89 -4.78 1.85
C GLY A 148 10.39 -4.99 0.43
N ILE A 149 11.68 -5.27 0.22
CA ILE A 149 12.24 -5.60 -1.11
C ILE A 149 11.71 -6.97 -1.58
N GLU A 150 11.65 -7.95 -0.69
CA GLU A 150 11.12 -9.27 -1.01
C GLU A 150 9.64 -9.20 -1.42
N GLN A 151 8.83 -8.46 -0.66
CA GLN A 151 7.42 -8.26 -0.96
C GLN A 151 7.19 -7.55 -2.30
N ILE A 152 7.99 -6.52 -2.64
CA ILE A 152 7.84 -5.87 -3.95
C ILE A 152 8.22 -6.78 -5.11
N LYS A 153 9.22 -7.65 -4.92
CA LYS A 153 9.57 -8.66 -5.92
C LYS A 153 8.41 -9.64 -6.14
N LEU A 154 7.81 -10.15 -5.06
CA LEU A 154 6.63 -11.01 -5.15
C LEU A 154 5.46 -10.31 -5.86
N ALA A 155 5.23 -9.02 -5.58
CA ALA A 155 4.21 -8.23 -6.27
C ALA A 155 4.52 -8.09 -7.77
N TYR A 156 5.78 -7.85 -8.13
CA TYR A 156 6.21 -7.64 -9.51
C TYR A 156 6.08 -8.91 -10.38
N ASP A 157 6.31 -10.08 -9.79
CA ASP A 157 6.26 -11.38 -10.46
C ASP A 157 4.82 -11.89 -10.70
N LYS A 158 3.80 -11.24 -10.11
CA LYS A 158 2.38 -11.57 -10.28
C LYS A 158 1.73 -10.82 -11.45
N SER A 159 0.54 -11.28 -11.85
CA SER A 159 -0.27 -10.65 -12.89
C SER A 159 -0.57 -9.18 -12.54
N PRO A 160 -0.37 -8.23 -13.47
CA PRO A 160 -0.60 -6.81 -13.20
C PRO A 160 -2.01 -6.49 -12.70
N ASP A 161 -2.11 -5.57 -11.74
CA ASP A 161 -3.34 -4.94 -11.26
C ASP A 161 -3.22 -3.41 -11.30
N ASN A 162 -4.15 -2.69 -10.67
CA ASN A 162 -4.18 -1.22 -10.65
C ASN A 162 -2.98 -0.56 -9.94
N TYR A 163 -2.12 -1.33 -9.27
CA TYR A 163 -0.91 -0.85 -8.62
C TYR A 163 0.35 -1.16 -9.43
N ARG A 164 0.22 -1.64 -10.68
CA ARG A 164 1.35 -2.12 -11.49
C ARG A 164 2.47 -1.09 -11.62
N GLU A 165 2.14 0.16 -11.92
CA GLU A 165 3.12 1.23 -12.10
C GLU A 165 3.89 1.51 -10.80
N ASP A 166 3.18 1.54 -9.67
CA ASP A 166 3.78 1.75 -8.35
C ASP A 166 4.74 0.60 -7.99
N ILE A 167 4.30 -0.64 -8.22
CA ILE A 167 5.10 -1.85 -8.01
C ILE A 167 6.37 -1.81 -8.86
N GLN A 168 6.24 -1.47 -10.14
CA GLN A 168 7.36 -1.41 -11.07
C GLN A 168 8.38 -0.34 -10.66
N ILE A 169 7.93 0.85 -10.25
CA ILE A 169 8.80 1.93 -9.77
C ILE A 169 9.65 1.45 -8.58
N TRP A 170 9.02 0.85 -7.58
CA TRP A 170 9.73 0.36 -6.39
C TRP A 170 10.69 -0.78 -6.72
N PHE A 171 10.26 -1.74 -7.54
CA PHE A 171 11.09 -2.85 -7.97
C PHE A 171 12.36 -2.36 -8.70
N ILE A 172 12.21 -1.42 -9.63
CA ILE A 172 13.32 -0.83 -10.38
C ILE A 172 14.29 -0.10 -9.47
N LEU A 173 13.77 0.72 -8.54
CA LEU A 173 14.59 1.40 -7.55
C LEU A 173 15.43 0.41 -6.73
N ASP A 174 14.80 -0.61 -6.17
CA ASP A 174 15.51 -1.57 -5.31
C ASP A 174 16.62 -2.30 -6.08
N ARG A 175 16.36 -2.66 -7.35
CA ARG A 175 17.37 -3.25 -8.21
C ARG A 175 18.54 -2.29 -8.47
N GLN A 176 18.27 -1.03 -8.79
CA GLN A 176 19.33 -0.02 -8.99
C GLN A 176 20.17 0.20 -7.73
N LEU A 177 19.52 0.31 -6.56
CA LEU A 177 20.23 0.49 -5.29
C LEU A 177 21.09 -0.72 -4.92
N ALA A 178 20.70 -1.92 -5.36
CA ALA A 178 21.48 -3.14 -5.23
C ALA A 178 22.59 -3.29 -6.30
N GLY A 179 22.77 -2.31 -7.19
CA GLY A 179 23.77 -2.36 -8.27
C GLY A 179 23.41 -3.31 -9.41
N ASN A 180 22.16 -3.74 -9.52
CA ASN A 180 21.70 -4.57 -10.62
C ASN A 180 21.41 -3.71 -11.85
N LYS A 181 21.72 -4.23 -13.04
CA LYS A 181 21.26 -3.63 -14.30
C LYS A 181 19.74 -3.70 -14.38
N VAL A 182 19.14 -2.58 -14.78
CA VAL A 182 17.70 -2.46 -14.98
C VAL A 182 17.42 -1.94 -16.38
N ASP A 183 16.44 -2.52 -17.05
CA ASP A 183 15.96 -2.03 -18.33
C ASP A 183 15.09 -0.78 -18.13
N MET A 184 15.64 0.37 -18.52
CA MET A 184 14.99 1.67 -18.43
C MET A 184 13.97 1.92 -19.54
N GLU A 185 13.94 1.12 -20.62
CA GLU A 185 12.91 1.25 -21.66
C GLU A 185 11.52 0.95 -21.09
N SER A 186 11.44 0.00 -20.16
CA SER A 186 10.22 -0.32 -19.41
C SER A 186 9.62 0.87 -18.65
N MET A 187 10.42 1.89 -18.33
CA MET A 187 9.98 3.10 -17.61
C MET A 187 9.32 4.13 -18.54
N GLN A 188 9.56 4.07 -19.85
CA GLN A 188 9.02 5.04 -20.82
C GLN A 188 7.51 4.94 -20.97
N TRP A 189 6.95 3.77 -20.66
CA TRP A 189 5.52 3.47 -20.78
C TRP A 189 4.74 3.69 -19.47
N LEU A 190 5.41 4.11 -18.40
CA LEU A 190 4.75 4.37 -17.13
C LEU A 190 3.85 5.60 -17.22
N ASN A 191 2.58 5.43 -16.88
CA ASN A 191 1.67 6.56 -16.71
C ASN A 191 2.02 7.34 -15.43
N THR A 192 2.88 8.35 -15.57
CA THR A 192 3.36 9.13 -14.42
C THR A 192 2.38 10.20 -13.91
N GLU A 193 1.28 10.46 -14.63
CA GLU A 193 0.31 11.51 -14.29
C GLU A 193 -0.42 11.20 -12.96
N ASN A 194 -0.71 9.93 -12.72
CA ASN A 194 -1.50 9.46 -11.59
C ASN A 194 -0.67 8.99 -10.38
N LEU A 195 0.66 9.11 -10.42
CA LEU A 195 1.49 8.66 -9.30
C LEU A 195 1.18 9.46 -8.03
N ALA A 196 0.92 8.76 -6.93
CA ALA A 196 0.81 9.37 -5.62
C ALA A 196 2.17 9.90 -5.12
N GLY A 197 2.15 10.79 -4.12
CA GLY A 197 3.32 11.58 -3.69
C GLY A 197 4.62 10.76 -3.51
N LEU A 198 4.55 9.66 -2.75
CA LEU A 198 5.73 8.81 -2.50
C LEU A 198 6.30 8.18 -3.77
N ASN A 199 5.44 7.75 -4.69
CA ASN A 199 5.87 7.14 -5.94
C ASN A 199 6.43 8.19 -6.91
N ARG A 200 5.92 9.43 -6.88
CA ARG A 200 6.56 10.57 -7.57
C ARG A 200 7.98 10.82 -7.06
N TYR A 201 8.22 10.79 -5.76
CA TYR A 201 9.57 10.95 -5.22
C TYR A 201 10.48 9.80 -5.61
N THR A 202 9.99 8.57 -5.48
CA THR A 202 10.69 7.34 -5.85
C THR A 202 11.10 7.35 -7.32
N PHE A 203 10.19 7.76 -8.22
CA PHE A 203 10.48 7.94 -9.64
C PHE A 203 11.56 9.01 -9.91
N ALA A 204 11.54 10.13 -9.17
CA ALA A 204 12.57 11.16 -9.31
C ALA A 204 13.96 10.65 -8.88
N ILE A 205 14.02 9.80 -7.85
CA ILE A 205 15.27 9.13 -7.44
C ILE A 205 15.79 8.23 -8.55
N ILE A 206 14.93 7.41 -9.15
CA ILE A 206 15.33 6.52 -10.25
C ILE A 206 15.94 7.32 -11.41
N LYS A 207 15.34 8.46 -11.78
CA LYS A 207 15.90 9.38 -12.79
C LYS A 207 17.28 9.91 -12.40
N ALA A 208 17.50 10.25 -11.13
CA ALA A 208 18.81 10.71 -10.65
C ALA A 208 19.85 9.58 -10.68
N LEU A 209 19.47 8.35 -10.30
CA LEU A 209 20.33 7.17 -10.36
C LEU A 209 20.66 6.78 -11.81
N GLU A 210 19.70 6.90 -12.73
CA GLU A 210 19.90 6.69 -14.17
C GLU A 210 20.94 7.67 -14.75
N ILE A 211 20.87 8.96 -14.37
CA ILE A 211 21.83 9.98 -14.80
C ILE A 211 23.24 9.69 -14.24
N LEU A 212 23.32 9.18 -13.00
CA LEU A 212 24.59 8.76 -12.41
C LEU A 212 25.18 7.57 -13.18
N GLY A 213 24.37 6.54 -13.44
CA GLY A 213 24.81 5.30 -14.08
C GLY A 213 26.03 4.69 -13.39
N ASP A 214 27.00 4.24 -14.19
CA ASP A 214 28.28 3.71 -13.70
C ASP A 214 29.35 4.80 -13.49
N GLN A 215 28.98 6.09 -13.59
CA GLN A 215 29.93 7.19 -13.47
C GLN A 215 30.19 7.54 -12.01
N SER A 216 31.37 8.11 -11.74
CA SER A 216 31.63 8.76 -10.46
C SER A 216 30.67 9.93 -10.24
N PHE A 217 30.31 10.20 -8.98
CA PHE A 217 29.47 11.35 -8.65
C PHE A 217 30.09 12.66 -9.12
N GLU A 218 31.42 12.78 -9.02
CA GLU A 218 32.18 13.95 -9.45
C GLU A 218 32.01 14.25 -10.95
N SER A 219 32.10 13.22 -11.79
CA SER A 219 31.97 13.36 -13.25
C SER A 219 30.55 13.64 -13.69
N ALA A 220 29.55 13.10 -12.98
CA ALA A 220 28.14 13.25 -13.30
C ALA A 220 27.48 14.48 -12.62
N TYR A 221 28.19 15.19 -11.74
CA TYR A 221 27.61 16.19 -10.83
C TYR A 221 26.74 17.23 -11.53
N GLU A 222 27.22 17.84 -12.61
CA GLU A 222 26.49 18.89 -13.33
C GLU A 222 25.15 18.40 -13.89
N LYS A 223 25.07 17.12 -14.28
CA LYS A 223 23.84 16.50 -14.81
C LYS A 223 22.94 16.00 -13.68
N VAL A 224 23.51 15.43 -12.62
CA VAL A 224 22.76 14.79 -11.54
C VAL A 224 22.24 15.79 -10.51
N SER A 225 22.93 16.90 -10.29
CA SER A 225 22.59 17.93 -9.30
C SER A 225 21.18 18.53 -9.50
N PRO A 226 20.75 18.89 -10.73
CA PRO A 226 19.36 19.28 -11.00
C PRO A 226 18.33 18.19 -10.65
N ALA A 227 18.62 16.92 -10.95
CA ALA A 227 17.73 15.80 -10.64
C ALA A 227 17.62 15.58 -9.12
N LEU A 228 18.74 15.67 -8.40
CA LEU A 228 18.76 15.59 -6.93
C LEU A 228 18.00 16.75 -6.28
N ARG A 229 18.06 17.97 -6.82
CA ARG A 229 17.20 19.09 -6.35
C ARG A 229 15.72 18.81 -6.54
N THR A 230 15.33 18.15 -7.64
CA THR A 230 13.95 17.70 -7.84
C THR A 230 13.54 16.67 -6.79
N CYS A 231 14.43 15.73 -6.47
CA CYS A 231 14.21 14.77 -5.38
C CYS A 231 14.01 15.49 -4.04
N GLN A 232 14.87 16.44 -3.71
CA GLN A 232 14.80 17.22 -2.46
C GLN A 232 13.45 17.94 -2.31
N LYS A 233 13.01 18.66 -3.36
CA LYS A 233 11.72 19.37 -3.37
C LYS A 233 10.55 18.41 -3.13
N ARG A 234 10.56 17.24 -3.76
CA ARG A 234 9.51 16.22 -3.59
C ARG A 234 9.53 15.57 -2.20
N ASN A 235 10.71 15.36 -1.62
CA ASN A 235 10.83 14.80 -0.27
C ASN A 235 10.28 15.75 0.80
N GLN A 236 10.54 17.06 0.67
CA GLN A 236 10.09 18.08 1.61
C GLN A 236 8.56 18.13 1.76
N SER A 237 7.79 17.70 0.75
CA SER A 237 6.33 17.70 0.78
C SER A 237 5.68 16.43 1.36
N MET A 238 6.44 15.42 1.79
CA MET A 238 5.87 14.12 2.18
C MET A 238 6.03 13.75 3.65
N GLY A 239 7.21 13.97 4.23
CA GLY A 239 7.45 13.69 5.66
C GLY A 239 7.27 12.24 6.15
N THR A 240 7.16 11.24 5.25
CA THR A 240 6.88 9.86 5.67
C THR A 240 8.13 9.11 6.17
N PRO A 241 7.96 8.10 7.05
CA PRO A 241 9.07 7.24 7.48
C PRO A 241 9.78 6.55 6.33
N VAL A 242 9.03 6.06 5.33
CA VAL A 242 9.58 5.43 4.12
C VAL A 242 10.46 6.41 3.35
N ALA A 243 9.98 7.64 3.10
CA ALA A 243 10.75 8.65 2.38
C ALA A 243 12.06 8.99 3.10
N THR A 244 12.01 9.11 4.43
CA THR A 244 13.20 9.37 5.26
C THR A 244 14.23 8.24 5.17
N SER A 245 13.79 6.99 5.25
CA SER A 245 14.67 5.82 5.14
C SER A 245 15.25 5.67 3.73
N LEU A 246 14.41 5.87 2.71
CA LEU A 246 14.81 5.86 1.31
C LEU A 246 15.88 6.92 1.05
N ARG A 247 15.67 8.15 1.54
CA ARG A 247 16.64 9.25 1.44
C ARG A 247 18.02 8.84 1.94
N LYS A 248 18.10 8.20 3.11
CA LYS A 248 19.37 7.73 3.69
C LYS A 248 20.05 6.69 2.81
N ARG A 249 19.30 5.72 2.27
CA ARG A 249 19.82 4.68 1.38
C ARG A 249 20.34 5.25 0.07
N VAL A 250 19.58 6.15 -0.56
CA VAL A 250 19.99 6.84 -1.78
C VAL A 250 21.24 7.70 -1.52
N GLN A 251 21.25 8.47 -0.43
CA GLN A 251 22.44 9.25 -0.05
C GLN A 251 23.67 8.35 0.14
N ALA A 252 23.53 7.18 0.78
CA ALA A 252 24.62 6.24 0.94
C ALA A 252 25.14 5.74 -0.43
N HIS A 253 24.24 5.42 -1.36
CA HIS A 253 24.60 5.00 -2.72
C HIS A 253 25.38 6.10 -3.48
N PHE A 254 24.92 7.36 -3.43
CA PHE A 254 25.66 8.47 -4.02
C PHE A 254 27.01 8.74 -3.33
N LYS A 255 27.10 8.52 -2.01
CA LYS A 255 28.38 8.61 -1.28
C LYS A 255 29.37 7.54 -1.73
N SER A 256 28.92 6.32 -2.02
CA SER A 256 29.79 5.26 -2.53
C SER A 256 30.27 5.52 -3.96
N ALA A 257 29.53 6.31 -4.75
CA ALA A 257 29.94 6.71 -6.10
C ALA A 257 31.01 7.83 -6.12
N ILE A 258 31.42 8.37 -4.96
CA ILE A 258 32.53 9.32 -4.87
C ILE A 258 33.85 8.54 -4.98
N ALA A 259 34.50 8.64 -6.14
CA ALA A 259 35.66 7.85 -6.50
C ALA A 259 37.00 8.47 -6.05
N THR A 260 37.02 9.72 -5.57
CA THR A 260 38.28 10.36 -5.17
C THR A 260 38.86 9.83 -3.85
N ASP A 261 40.15 9.49 -3.87
CA ASP A 261 40.93 9.09 -2.69
C ASP A 261 41.47 10.29 -1.88
N ASN A 262 41.45 11.50 -2.44
CA ASN A 262 41.91 12.69 -1.75
C ASN A 262 40.89 13.10 -0.67
N VAL A 263 41.31 13.06 0.60
CA VAL A 263 40.43 13.33 1.76
C VAL A 263 39.72 14.69 1.69
N PHE A 264 40.42 15.75 1.25
CA PHE A 264 39.83 17.09 1.14
C PHE A 264 38.81 17.17 0.00
N LYS A 265 39.14 16.61 -1.17
CA LYS A 265 38.19 16.53 -2.30
C LYS A 265 36.98 15.68 -1.93
N ARG A 266 37.19 14.54 -1.26
CA ARG A 266 36.11 13.68 -0.77
C ARG A 266 35.19 14.43 0.19
N ARG A 267 35.73 15.16 1.16
CA ARG A 267 34.95 16.00 2.08
C ARG A 267 34.16 17.08 1.35
N PHE A 268 34.76 17.74 0.35
CA PHE A 268 34.08 18.72 -0.49
C PHE A 268 32.87 18.12 -1.23
N TRP A 269 33.03 16.94 -1.85
CA TRP A 269 31.94 16.27 -2.54
C TRP A 269 30.85 15.74 -1.59
N LEU A 270 31.23 15.21 -0.44
CA LEU A 270 30.29 14.82 0.62
C LEU A 270 29.47 16.01 1.12
N TRP A 271 30.09 17.16 1.30
CA TRP A 271 29.39 18.39 1.66
C TRP A 271 28.45 18.83 0.55
N ARG A 272 28.89 18.85 -0.72
CA ARG A 272 28.02 19.20 -1.86
C ARG A 272 26.82 18.27 -1.97
N LEU A 273 27.03 16.96 -1.85
CA LEU A 273 25.96 15.96 -1.85
C LEU A 273 24.97 16.21 -0.70
N SER A 274 25.46 16.60 0.48
CA SER A 274 24.60 16.86 1.65
C SER A 274 23.67 18.06 1.45
N ASN A 275 24.01 19.02 0.58
CA ASN A 275 23.09 20.13 0.26
C ASN A 275 21.86 19.69 -0.56
N HIS A 276 21.85 18.46 -1.08
CA HIS A 276 20.77 17.91 -1.87
C HIS A 276 19.81 16.99 -1.12
N PHE A 277 20.13 16.60 0.12
CA PHE A 277 19.36 15.64 0.92
C PHE A 277 18.88 16.28 2.22
#